data_AF-A0A0G1XMN0-F1
#
_entry.id   AF-A0A0G1XMN0-F1
#
_cell.length_a   1.000
_cell.length_b   1.000
_cell.length_c   1.000
_cell.angle_alpha   90.00
_cell.angle_beta   90.00
_cell.angle_gamma   90.00
#
_symmetry.space_group_name_H-M   'P 1'
#
loop_
_entity.id
_entity.type
_entity.pdbx_description
1 polymer ?
#
loop_
_entity_poly.entity_id
_entity_poly.type
_entity_poly.pdbx_seq_one_letter_code
_entity_poly.pdbx_strand_id
1 'polypeptide(L)'
;MTALDTARAIYEKTVEGQGLSVSELSNRLRERAEDIRMALGGRGDDVRGEISWIFENSQNVDMEAVGDCLEETARDIADILGQSNITISELPSGIAGQAQLDGGEIDIDPDSILSNGGRLIDRGITESIRDHEIEHTKQSSSADVSGIEIGGRKFSGREIREAAAISVQRETGFLSDEYKRIMTGLPMSACDRALVRQGEFRTLEKKKNGA
;
A
#
# COMPACT_ATOMS: atom_id res chain seq x y z
N MET A 1 -23.44 -6.24 11.94
CA MET A 1 -22.14 -6.63 11.38
C MET A 1 -22.41 -7.43 10.13
N THR A 2 -21.85 -7.01 9.00
CA THR A 2 -21.96 -7.67 7.70
C THR A 2 -20.82 -8.68 7.51
N ALA A 3 -20.90 -9.52 6.47
CA ALA A 3 -19.79 -10.42 6.10
C ALA A 3 -18.49 -9.64 5.81
N LEU A 4 -18.61 -8.45 5.21
CA LEU A 4 -17.46 -7.59 4.94
C LEU A 4 -16.86 -7.00 6.24
N ASP A 5 -17.69 -6.56 7.19
CA ASP A 5 -17.21 -6.07 8.49
C ASP A 5 -16.46 -7.18 9.24
N THR A 6 -16.99 -8.41 9.18
CA THR A 6 -16.36 -9.58 9.79
C THR A 6 -15.05 -9.95 9.10
N ALA A 7 -15.01 -9.96 7.76
CA ALA A 7 -13.78 -10.22 7.00
C ALA A 7 -12.71 -9.16 7.30
N ARG A 8 -13.11 -7.89 7.46
CA ARG A 8 -12.21 -6.82 7.86
C ARG A 8 -11.58 -7.06 9.23
N ALA A 9 -12.38 -7.42 10.23
CA ALA A 9 -11.86 -7.66 11.57
C ALA A 9 -10.90 -8.87 11.61
N ILE A 10 -11.11 -9.88 10.75
CA ILE A 10 -10.15 -10.99 10.56
C ILE A 10 -8.86 -10.51 9.92
N TYR A 11 -8.97 -9.70 8.87
CA TYR A 11 -7.82 -9.14 8.17
C TYR A 11 -6.97 -8.31 9.13
N GLU A 12 -7.56 -7.36 9.84
CA GLU A 12 -6.89 -6.50 10.83
C GLU A 12 -6.14 -7.35 11.87
N LYS A 13 -6.80 -8.38 12.43
CA LYS A 13 -6.16 -9.31 13.37
C LYS A 13 -5.03 -10.15 12.73
N THR A 14 -5.08 -10.38 11.43
CA THR A 14 -4.06 -11.15 10.70
C THR A 14 -2.79 -10.34 10.47
N VAL A 15 -2.93 -9.02 10.28
CA VAL A 15 -1.83 -8.08 10.03
C VAL A 15 -1.32 -7.39 11.31
N GLU A 16 -2.05 -7.48 12.41
CA GLU A 16 -1.72 -6.83 13.68
C GLU A 16 -0.32 -7.22 14.21
N GLY A 17 0.51 -6.22 14.51
CA GLY A 17 1.75 -6.35 15.27
C GLY A 17 2.89 -7.14 14.61
N GLN A 18 2.77 -7.51 13.33
CA GLN A 18 3.79 -8.27 12.60
C GLN A 18 4.00 -7.72 11.19
N GLY A 19 5.26 -7.51 10.80
CA GLY A 19 5.61 -7.35 9.38
C GLY A 19 5.52 -8.70 8.68
N LEU A 20 4.60 -8.82 7.72
CA LEU A 20 4.37 -10.04 6.94
C LEU A 20 4.77 -9.81 5.49
N SER A 21 5.56 -10.71 4.93
CA SER A 21 5.72 -10.70 3.48
C SER A 21 4.38 -10.92 2.79
N VAL A 22 4.22 -10.40 1.57
CA VAL A 22 3.00 -10.57 0.77
C VAL A 22 2.58 -12.04 0.65
N SER A 23 3.54 -12.97 0.52
CA SER A 23 3.25 -14.40 0.41
C SER A 23 2.71 -14.97 1.72
N GLU A 24 3.29 -14.59 2.87
CA GLU A 24 2.81 -14.98 4.20
C GLU A 24 1.41 -14.44 4.47
N LEU A 25 1.16 -13.15 4.22
CA LEU A 25 -0.17 -12.57 4.41
C LEU A 25 -1.21 -13.26 3.52
N SER A 26 -0.91 -13.44 2.23
CA SER A 26 -1.82 -14.10 1.29
C SER A 26 -2.13 -15.53 1.72
N ASN A 27 -1.14 -16.26 2.23
CA ASN A 27 -1.35 -17.62 2.73
C ASN A 27 -2.19 -17.63 4.01
N ARG A 28 -1.88 -16.76 4.98
CA ARG A 28 -2.68 -16.65 6.21
C ARG A 28 -4.14 -16.32 5.92
N LEU A 29 -4.42 -15.40 5.00
CA LEU A 29 -5.80 -15.07 4.61
C LEU A 29 -6.53 -16.26 3.97
N ARG A 30 -5.84 -17.07 3.15
CA ARG A 30 -6.41 -18.32 2.58
C ARG A 30 -6.66 -19.37 3.66
N GLU A 31 -5.72 -19.53 4.59
CA GLU A 31 -5.90 -20.43 5.75
C GLU A 31 -7.12 -20.00 6.57
N ARG A 32 -7.27 -18.71 6.86
CA ARG A 32 -8.46 -18.18 7.55
C ARG A 32 -9.76 -18.41 6.77
N ALA A 33 -9.74 -18.27 5.45
CA ALA A 33 -10.91 -18.59 4.63
C ALA A 33 -11.29 -20.07 4.72
N GLU A 34 -10.30 -20.97 4.68
CA GLU A 34 -10.51 -22.41 4.79
C GLU A 34 -10.98 -22.83 6.19
N ASP A 35 -10.40 -22.25 7.23
CA ASP A 35 -10.82 -22.42 8.63
C ASP A 35 -12.32 -22.16 8.81
N ILE A 36 -12.82 -21.07 8.22
CA ILE A 36 -14.25 -20.73 8.24
C ILE A 36 -15.09 -21.81 7.55
N ARG A 37 -14.66 -22.29 6.37
CA ARG A 37 -15.36 -23.33 5.63
C ARG A 37 -15.41 -24.66 6.40
N MET A 38 -14.31 -25.04 7.05
CA MET A 38 -14.25 -26.24 7.89
C MET A 38 -15.14 -26.14 9.14
N ALA A 39 -15.19 -24.96 9.77
CA ALA A 39 -16.04 -24.69 10.93
C ALA A 39 -17.54 -24.77 10.57
N LEU A 40 -17.92 -24.34 9.36
CA LEU A 40 -19.27 -24.51 8.81
C LEU A 40 -19.61 -25.97 8.52
N GLY A 41 -18.65 -26.75 8.03
CA GLY A 41 -18.79 -28.19 7.77
C GLY A 41 -18.86 -29.08 9.03
N GLY A 42 -18.81 -28.51 10.23
CA GLY A 42 -18.89 -29.24 11.51
C GLY A 42 -17.65 -30.09 11.82
N ARG A 43 -16.50 -29.78 11.22
CA ARG A 43 -15.27 -30.59 11.31
C ARG A 43 -14.08 -29.90 12.00
N GLY A 44 -14.31 -28.84 12.76
CA GLY A 44 -13.24 -28.03 13.34
C GLY A 44 -13.54 -27.48 14.72
N ASP A 45 -13.63 -28.34 15.74
CA ASP A 45 -13.80 -27.90 17.14
C ASP A 45 -12.60 -27.07 17.62
N ASP A 46 -11.38 -27.39 17.17
CA ASP A 46 -10.17 -26.59 17.47
C ASP A 46 -10.18 -25.24 16.73
N VAL A 47 -10.62 -25.24 15.46
CA VAL A 47 -10.72 -24.04 14.62
C VAL A 47 -11.78 -23.08 15.17
N ARG A 48 -12.90 -23.60 15.68
CA ARG A 48 -13.93 -22.80 16.34
C ARG A 48 -13.37 -21.98 17.49
N GLY A 49 -12.30 -22.41 18.17
CA GLY A 49 -11.65 -21.65 19.25
C GLY A 49 -10.96 -20.36 18.77
N GLU A 50 -10.18 -20.41 17.69
CA GLU A 50 -9.40 -19.25 17.23
C GLU A 50 -10.26 -18.13 16.63
N ILE A 51 -11.34 -18.52 15.96
CA ILE A 51 -12.34 -17.60 15.39
C ILE A 51 -13.62 -17.55 16.23
N SER A 52 -13.62 -18.08 17.47
CA SER A 52 -14.79 -18.14 18.37
C SER A 52 -15.34 -16.74 18.63
N TRP A 53 -14.45 -15.78 18.89
CA TRP A 53 -14.82 -14.39 19.13
C TRP A 53 -15.60 -13.77 17.98
N ILE A 54 -15.38 -14.25 16.75
CA ILE A 54 -16.12 -13.83 15.57
C ILE A 54 -17.48 -14.48 15.58
N PHE A 55 -17.55 -15.80 15.68
CA PHE A 55 -18.80 -16.55 15.68
C PHE A 55 -19.75 -16.12 16.82
N GLU A 56 -19.21 -15.81 18.00
CA GLU A 56 -19.97 -15.32 19.16
C GLU A 56 -20.64 -13.97 18.89
N ASN A 57 -20.01 -13.11 18.08
CA ASN A 57 -20.52 -11.79 17.72
C ASN A 57 -21.22 -11.76 16.35
N SER A 58 -21.18 -12.85 15.58
CA SER A 58 -21.60 -12.93 14.18
C SER A 58 -22.93 -13.64 13.98
N GLN A 59 -23.85 -13.58 14.95
CA GLN A 59 -25.18 -14.14 14.78
C GLN A 59 -25.84 -13.57 13.51
N ASN A 60 -26.14 -14.45 12.55
CA ASN A 60 -26.70 -14.15 11.22
C ASN A 60 -25.74 -13.55 10.17
N VAL A 61 -24.42 -13.67 10.36
CA VAL A 61 -23.46 -13.34 9.29
C VAL A 61 -23.34 -14.53 8.34
N ASP A 62 -23.33 -14.24 7.04
CA ASP A 62 -22.99 -15.23 6.01
C ASP A 62 -21.48 -15.49 6.03
N MET A 63 -21.09 -16.56 6.72
CA MET A 63 -19.69 -16.93 6.90
C MET A 63 -19.07 -17.51 5.62
N GLU A 64 -19.86 -18.04 4.69
CA GLU A 64 -19.35 -18.45 3.37
C GLU A 64 -18.89 -17.21 2.62
N ALA A 65 -19.69 -16.13 2.63
CA ALA A 65 -19.31 -14.85 2.07
C ALA A 65 -18.09 -14.21 2.76
N VAL A 66 -17.90 -14.42 4.07
CA VAL A 66 -16.66 -13.99 4.77
C VAL A 66 -15.44 -14.70 4.19
N GLY A 67 -15.50 -16.03 4.07
CA GLY A 67 -14.41 -16.84 3.54
C GLY A 67 -14.05 -16.45 2.10
N ASP A 68 -15.05 -16.25 1.26
CA ASP A 68 -14.85 -15.82 -0.13
C ASP A 68 -14.23 -14.43 -0.21
N CYS A 69 -14.64 -13.50 0.65
CA CYS A 69 -14.04 -12.16 0.72
C CYS A 69 -12.55 -12.20 1.11
N LEU A 70 -12.18 -13.03 2.10
CA LEU A 70 -10.78 -13.23 2.50
C LEU A 70 -9.95 -13.88 1.39
N GLU A 71 -10.49 -14.89 0.71
CA GLU A 71 -9.79 -15.55 -0.39
C GLU A 71 -9.60 -14.63 -1.60
N GLU A 72 -10.64 -13.85 -1.97
CA GLU A 72 -10.55 -12.83 -3.01
C GLU A 72 -9.48 -11.80 -2.65
N THR A 73 -9.46 -11.32 -1.41
CA THR A 73 -8.44 -10.39 -0.90
C THR A 73 -7.04 -10.98 -0.98
N ALA A 74 -6.86 -12.24 -0.59
CA ALA A 74 -5.57 -12.93 -0.69
C ALA A 74 -5.09 -13.04 -2.15
N ARG A 75 -6.01 -13.27 -3.09
CA ARG A 75 -5.70 -13.27 -4.53
C ARG A 75 -5.32 -11.87 -5.00
N ASP A 76 -6.07 -10.85 -4.61
CA ASP A 76 -5.81 -9.46 -4.97
C ASP A 76 -4.44 -8.99 -4.45
N ILE A 77 -4.12 -9.26 -3.18
CA ILE A 77 -2.82 -8.94 -2.58
C ILE A 77 -1.68 -9.66 -3.32
N ALA A 78 -1.82 -10.96 -3.60
CA ALA A 78 -0.80 -11.72 -4.32
C ALA A 78 -0.59 -11.22 -5.76
N ASP A 79 -1.68 -10.88 -6.45
CA ASP A 79 -1.65 -10.38 -7.83
C ASP A 79 -1.01 -9.00 -7.91
N ILE A 80 -1.39 -8.09 -7.01
CA ILE A 80 -0.91 -6.71 -7.03
C ILE A 80 0.50 -6.62 -6.44
N LEU A 81 0.76 -7.23 -5.29
CA LEU A 81 1.99 -7.00 -4.53
C LEU A 81 3.03 -8.12 -4.68
N GLY A 82 2.65 -9.29 -5.24
CA GLY A 82 3.51 -10.48 -5.24
C GLY A 82 4.74 -10.43 -6.15
N GLN A 83 4.87 -9.41 -7.01
CA GLN A 83 6.02 -9.26 -7.91
C GLN A 83 7.19 -8.46 -7.31
N SER A 84 7.06 -7.98 -6.07
CA SER A 84 8.07 -7.17 -5.40
C SER A 84 8.33 -7.71 -4.01
N ASN A 85 9.52 -7.43 -3.45
CA ASN A 85 9.86 -7.78 -2.08
C ASN A 85 9.15 -6.80 -1.13
N ILE A 86 7.83 -6.99 -0.99
CA ILE A 86 6.93 -6.14 -0.24
C ILE A 86 6.59 -6.84 1.07
N THR A 87 6.64 -6.06 2.14
CA THR A 87 6.20 -6.41 3.47
C THR A 87 4.98 -5.56 3.81
N ILE A 88 3.95 -6.19 4.37
CA ILE A 88 2.78 -5.52 4.92
C ILE A 88 3.03 -5.41 6.42
N SER A 89 3.21 -4.18 6.89
CA SER A 89 3.60 -3.87 8.26
C SER A 89 2.90 -2.60 8.71
N GLU A 90 2.52 -2.52 9.99
CA GLU A 90 1.94 -1.31 10.54
C GLU A 90 2.97 -0.17 10.49
N LEU A 91 2.61 0.94 9.85
CA LEU A 91 3.46 2.12 9.72
C LEU A 91 2.94 3.28 10.59
N PRO A 92 3.78 4.28 10.90
CA PRO A 92 3.32 5.49 11.55
C PRO A 92 2.15 6.15 10.79
N SER A 93 1.18 6.67 11.54
CA SER A 93 0.01 7.34 10.97
C SER A 93 0.39 8.41 9.93
N GLY A 94 -0.30 8.37 8.78
CA GLY A 94 -0.06 9.27 7.65
C GLY A 94 0.98 8.77 6.65
N ILE A 95 1.54 7.57 6.87
CA ILE A 95 2.43 6.89 5.93
C ILE A 95 1.64 5.72 5.32
N ALA A 96 1.36 5.81 4.02
CA ALA A 96 0.66 4.74 3.30
C ALA A 96 1.62 3.63 2.82
N GLY A 97 2.90 3.96 2.71
CA GLY A 97 3.97 3.05 2.33
C GLY A 97 5.31 3.72 2.56
N GLN A 98 6.36 2.92 2.57
CA GLN A 98 7.73 3.41 2.71
C GLN A 98 8.71 2.48 2.00
N ALA A 99 9.26 2.96 0.89
CA ALA A 99 10.48 2.44 0.32
C ALA A 99 11.71 3.12 0.95
N GLN A 100 12.65 2.32 1.44
CA GLN A 100 13.97 2.83 1.77
C GLN A 100 14.75 3.14 0.48
N LEU A 101 15.40 4.31 0.44
CA LEU A 101 16.33 4.63 -0.66
C LEU A 101 17.45 3.60 -0.67
N ASP A 102 17.71 2.99 -1.82
CA ASP A 102 18.62 1.85 -2.01
C ASP A 102 18.26 0.57 -1.21
N GLY A 103 17.10 0.56 -0.54
CA GLY A 103 16.54 -0.60 0.11
C GLY A 103 15.80 -1.48 -0.89
N GLY A 104 16.04 -2.79 -0.84
CA GLY A 104 15.34 -3.76 -1.66
C GLY A 104 13.98 -4.17 -1.11
N GLU A 105 13.50 -3.53 -0.05
CA GLU A 105 12.25 -3.86 0.65
C GLU A 105 11.33 -2.64 0.66
N ILE A 106 10.04 -2.90 0.50
CA ILE A 106 8.97 -1.90 0.49
C ILE A 106 7.98 -2.29 1.57
N ASP A 107 7.75 -1.40 2.52
CA ASP A 107 6.71 -1.56 3.52
C ASP A 107 5.42 -0.86 3.07
N ILE A 108 4.27 -1.49 3.29
CA ILE A 108 2.94 -0.90 3.07
C ILE A 108 2.11 -1.07 4.33
N ASP A 109 1.49 0.04 4.75
CA ASP A 109 0.54 0.03 5.87
C ASP A 109 -0.73 -0.73 5.45
N PRO A 110 -1.12 -1.82 6.14
CA PRO A 110 -2.35 -2.54 5.84
C PRO A 110 -3.61 -1.65 5.86
N ASP A 111 -3.65 -0.62 6.70
CA ASP A 111 -4.83 0.25 6.80
C ASP A 111 -4.97 1.19 5.59
N SER A 112 -3.85 1.51 4.95
CA SER A 112 -3.81 2.43 3.81
C SER A 112 -4.44 1.85 2.53
N ILE A 113 -4.57 0.52 2.47
CA ILE A 113 -5.12 -0.20 1.33
C ILE A 113 -6.56 -0.67 1.55
N LEU A 114 -7.13 -0.48 2.75
CA LEU A 114 -8.52 -0.85 3.03
C LEU A 114 -9.49 -0.03 2.16
N SER A 115 -10.48 -0.71 1.59
CA SER A 115 -11.53 -0.03 0.83
C SER A 115 -12.61 0.51 1.75
N ASN A 116 -13.25 1.61 1.36
CA ASN A 116 -14.52 2.07 1.96
C ASN A 116 -15.75 1.55 1.19
N GLY A 117 -15.54 0.67 0.20
CA GLY A 117 -16.57 0.11 -0.68
C GLY A 117 -16.89 -1.36 -0.38
N GLY A 118 -17.49 -2.05 -1.35
CA GLY A 118 -17.95 -3.45 -1.21
C GLY A 118 -16.86 -4.52 -1.25
N ARG A 119 -15.60 -4.17 -0.99
CA ARG A 119 -14.43 -5.06 -0.97
C ARG A 119 -13.58 -4.76 0.26
N LEU A 120 -12.69 -5.68 0.62
CA LEU A 120 -11.84 -5.49 1.79
C LEU A 120 -10.70 -4.50 1.50
N ILE A 121 -9.99 -4.69 0.39
CA ILE A 121 -8.95 -3.77 -0.07
C ILE A 121 -9.38 -3.00 -1.33
N ASP A 122 -8.86 -1.80 -1.49
CA ASP A 122 -8.99 -1.00 -2.71
C ASP A 122 -7.81 -1.30 -3.63
N ARG A 123 -8.07 -2.10 -4.68
CA ARG A 123 -7.05 -2.51 -5.64
C ARG A 123 -6.35 -1.32 -6.32
N GLY A 124 -7.09 -0.27 -6.67
CA GLY A 124 -6.55 0.87 -7.40
C GLY A 124 -5.63 1.72 -6.53
N ILE A 125 -6.02 1.94 -5.28
CA ILE A 125 -5.17 2.58 -4.27
C ILE A 125 -3.94 1.72 -3.99
N THR A 126 -4.11 0.41 -3.80
CA THR A 126 -3.01 -0.54 -3.54
C THR A 126 -1.97 -0.53 -4.67
N GLU A 127 -2.42 -0.61 -5.93
CA GLU A 127 -1.53 -0.51 -7.10
C GLU A 127 -0.81 0.84 -7.14
N SER A 128 -1.49 1.94 -6.79
CA SER A 128 -0.91 3.28 -6.81
C SER A 128 0.10 3.49 -5.69
N ILE A 129 -0.12 2.95 -4.49
CA ILE A 129 0.87 2.96 -3.41
C ILE A 129 2.10 2.14 -3.83
N ARG A 130 1.89 0.92 -4.32
CA ARG A 130 2.98 0.06 -4.83
C ARG A 130 3.83 0.77 -5.88
N ASP A 131 3.21 1.36 -6.89
CA ASP A 131 3.94 2.02 -7.99
C ASP A 131 4.74 3.24 -7.48
N HIS A 132 4.21 3.98 -6.52
CA HIS A 132 4.90 5.07 -5.84
C HIS A 132 6.15 4.58 -5.10
N GLU A 133 6.01 3.56 -4.26
CA GLU A 133 7.15 3.02 -3.50
C GLU A 133 8.20 2.38 -4.42
N ILE A 134 7.78 1.68 -5.48
CA ILE A 134 8.68 1.18 -6.51
C ILE A 134 9.41 2.31 -7.23
N GLU A 135 8.81 3.50 -7.37
CA GLU A 135 9.51 4.64 -7.93
C GLU A 135 10.60 5.15 -7.00
N HIS A 136 10.36 5.18 -5.69
CA HIS A 136 11.38 5.54 -4.69
C HIS A 136 12.59 4.60 -4.72
N THR A 137 12.40 3.29 -4.85
CA THR A 137 13.54 2.34 -4.92
C THR A 137 14.42 2.54 -6.16
N LYS A 138 13.92 3.20 -7.20
CA LYS A 138 14.69 3.55 -8.41
C LYS A 138 15.46 4.85 -8.27
N GLN A 139 15.26 5.61 -7.19
CA GLN A 139 15.86 6.90 -7.01
C GLN A 139 17.23 6.81 -6.33
N SER A 140 18.25 7.41 -6.94
CA SER A 140 19.58 7.55 -6.33
C SER A 140 19.47 8.18 -4.95
N SER A 141 20.04 7.58 -3.89
CA SER A 141 20.09 8.19 -2.56
C SER A 141 20.85 9.53 -2.52
N SER A 142 21.73 9.77 -3.50
CA SER A 142 22.50 11.01 -3.65
C SER A 142 21.88 11.95 -4.69
N ALA A 143 22.04 13.26 -4.47
CA ALA A 143 21.67 14.30 -5.42
C ALA A 143 22.80 15.33 -5.55
N ASP A 144 22.96 15.90 -6.75
CA ASP A 144 23.98 16.92 -7.05
C ASP A 144 23.76 18.26 -6.30
N VAL A 145 22.52 18.50 -5.86
CA VAL A 145 22.11 19.57 -4.95
C VAL A 145 21.03 19.08 -3.97
N SER A 146 20.91 19.75 -2.82
CA SER A 146 19.92 19.42 -1.79
C SER A 146 18.49 19.88 -2.09
N GLY A 147 18.29 20.68 -3.14
CA GLY A 147 17.01 21.25 -3.54
C GLY A 147 17.17 22.17 -4.75
N ILE A 148 16.04 22.59 -5.32
CA ILE A 148 15.97 23.42 -6.53
C ILE A 148 14.97 24.55 -6.37
N GLU A 149 15.06 25.56 -7.23
CA GLU A 149 14.14 26.67 -7.34
C GLU A 149 13.52 26.73 -8.74
N ILE A 150 12.19 26.59 -8.82
CA ILE A 150 11.43 26.60 -10.07
C ILE A 150 10.41 27.73 -10.00
N GLY A 151 10.50 28.68 -10.94
CA GLY A 151 9.59 29.83 -10.99
C GLY A 151 9.54 30.64 -9.68
N GLY A 152 10.66 30.74 -8.95
CA GLY A 152 10.75 31.46 -7.67
C GLY A 152 10.28 30.67 -6.43
N ARG A 153 9.84 29.41 -6.60
CA ARG A 153 9.47 28.51 -5.50
C ARG A 153 10.57 27.49 -5.26
N LYS A 154 10.97 27.33 -4.00
CA LYS A 154 11.97 26.35 -3.57
C LYS A 154 11.32 25.00 -3.29
N PHE A 155 12.00 23.94 -3.71
CA PHE A 155 11.66 22.55 -3.44
C PHE A 155 12.87 21.86 -2.83
N SER A 156 12.66 21.20 -1.70
CA SER A 156 13.65 20.35 -1.06
C SER A 156 13.88 19.06 -1.84
N GLY A 157 15.02 18.40 -1.61
CA GLY A 157 15.31 17.09 -2.20
C GLY A 157 14.26 16.03 -1.87
N ARG A 158 13.65 16.09 -0.68
CA ARG A 158 12.49 15.27 -0.34
C ARG A 158 11.32 15.56 -1.28
N GLU A 159 10.86 16.81 -1.37
CA GLU A 159 9.72 17.16 -2.23
C GLU A 159 9.93 16.81 -3.71
N ILE A 160 11.17 16.90 -4.21
CA ILE A 160 11.51 16.50 -5.59
C ILE A 160 11.32 14.99 -5.79
N ARG A 161 11.78 14.19 -4.84
CA ARG A 161 11.64 12.71 -4.84
C ARG A 161 10.19 12.27 -4.73
N GLU A 162 9.45 12.88 -3.80
CA GLU A 162 8.02 12.66 -3.64
C GLU A 162 7.25 13.06 -4.90
N ALA A 163 7.54 14.22 -5.50
CA ALA A 163 6.90 14.64 -6.74
C ALA A 163 7.14 13.63 -7.89
N ALA A 164 8.34 13.06 -7.97
CA ALA A 164 8.64 12.01 -8.94
C ALA A 164 7.84 10.72 -8.66
N ALA A 165 7.80 10.25 -7.42
CA ALA A 165 7.07 9.06 -7.01
C ALA A 165 5.54 9.21 -7.17
N ILE A 166 4.97 10.34 -6.75
CA ILE A 166 3.54 10.63 -6.92
C ILE A 166 3.15 10.67 -8.39
N SER A 167 4.03 11.15 -9.28
CA SER A 167 3.71 11.28 -10.70
C SER A 167 3.53 9.96 -11.46
N VAL A 168 3.81 8.81 -10.85
CA VAL A 168 3.48 7.50 -11.43
C VAL A 168 2.16 6.93 -10.94
N GLN A 169 1.56 7.53 -9.90
CA GLN A 169 0.30 7.05 -9.32
C GLN A 169 -0.88 7.35 -10.24
N ARG A 170 -1.79 6.37 -10.37
CA ARG A 170 -3.03 6.52 -11.15
C ARG A 170 -4.14 7.09 -10.29
N GLU A 171 -4.25 6.59 -9.06
CA GLU A 171 -5.14 7.11 -8.04
C GLU A 171 -4.38 8.09 -7.14
N THR A 172 -4.91 9.30 -6.98
CA THR A 172 -4.31 10.35 -6.12
C THR A 172 -5.32 10.98 -5.17
N GLY A 173 -6.57 10.52 -5.18
CA GLY A 173 -7.65 11.04 -4.34
C GLY A 173 -7.37 10.91 -2.84
N PHE A 174 -6.70 9.81 -2.46
CA PHE A 174 -6.32 9.48 -1.09
C PHE A 174 -5.10 10.26 -0.57
N LEU A 175 -4.38 10.98 -1.44
CA LEU A 175 -3.20 11.74 -1.02
C LEU A 175 -3.57 12.86 -0.05
N SER A 176 -2.68 13.11 0.90
CA SER A 176 -2.75 14.25 1.82
C SER A 176 -2.67 15.59 1.07
N ASP A 177 -3.12 16.66 1.71
CA ASP A 177 -3.00 18.02 1.15
C ASP A 177 -1.54 18.44 0.91
N GLU A 178 -0.60 17.92 1.71
CA GLU A 178 0.83 18.11 1.46
C GLU A 178 1.23 17.50 0.11
N TYR A 179 0.90 16.24 -0.12
CA TYR A 179 1.25 15.55 -1.35
C TYR A 179 0.56 16.12 -2.60
N LYS A 180 -0.71 16.53 -2.47
CA LYS A 180 -1.42 17.24 -3.54
C LYS A 180 -0.75 18.58 -3.90
N ARG A 181 -0.21 19.31 -2.91
CA ARG A 181 0.54 20.56 -3.13
C ARG A 181 1.92 20.33 -3.75
N ILE A 182 2.59 19.23 -3.42
CA ILE A 182 3.86 18.83 -4.04
C ILE A 182 3.61 18.51 -5.52
N MET A 183 2.65 17.63 -5.81
CA MET A 183 2.29 17.23 -7.17
C MET A 183 1.91 18.42 -8.07
N THR A 184 1.11 19.35 -7.53
CA THR A 184 0.68 20.55 -8.28
C THR A 184 1.82 21.54 -8.47
N GLY A 185 2.70 21.69 -7.47
CA GLY A 185 3.83 22.61 -7.52
C GLY A 185 4.97 22.16 -8.43
N LEU A 186 5.14 20.84 -8.58
CA LEU A 186 6.23 20.23 -9.31
C LEU A 186 5.73 19.05 -10.15
N PRO A 187 4.97 19.30 -11.24
CA PRO A 187 4.48 18.22 -12.10
C PRO A 187 5.66 17.53 -12.78
N MET A 188 5.72 16.19 -12.74
CA MET A 188 6.85 15.42 -13.28
C MET A 188 6.44 14.59 -14.51
N SER A 189 7.23 14.71 -15.59
CA SER A 189 7.17 13.82 -16.75
C SER A 189 8.07 12.59 -16.55
N ALA A 190 7.97 11.62 -17.45
CA ALA A 190 8.89 10.47 -17.47
C ALA A 190 10.36 10.88 -17.56
N CYS A 191 10.68 11.90 -18.36
CA CYS A 191 12.05 12.42 -18.47
C CYS A 191 12.50 13.14 -17.20
N ASP A 192 11.60 13.81 -16.47
CA ASP A 192 11.96 14.45 -15.19
C ASP A 192 12.27 13.40 -14.13
N ARG A 193 11.45 12.35 -14.06
CA ARG A 193 11.72 11.21 -13.18
C ARG A 193 13.07 10.57 -13.47
N ALA A 194 13.47 10.45 -14.72
CA ALA A 194 14.79 9.91 -15.07
C ALA A 194 15.94 10.73 -14.46
N LEU A 195 15.83 12.06 -14.46
CA LEU A 195 16.80 12.94 -13.79
C LEU A 195 16.79 12.76 -12.27
N VAL A 196 15.60 12.64 -11.67
CA VAL A 196 15.47 12.37 -10.23
C VAL A 196 16.09 11.02 -9.86
N ARG A 197 15.91 9.99 -10.71
CA ARG A 197 16.53 8.67 -10.51
C ARG A 197 18.05 8.72 -10.51
N GLN A 198 18.62 9.62 -11.31
CA GLN A 198 20.07 9.82 -11.41
C GLN A 198 20.62 10.82 -10.37
N GLY A 199 19.75 11.47 -9.59
CA GLY A 199 20.16 12.53 -8.67
C GLY A 199 20.55 13.85 -9.35
N GLU A 200 20.17 14.06 -10.61
CA GLU A 200 20.52 15.25 -11.40
C GLU A 200 19.53 16.40 -11.21
N PHE A 201 19.44 16.92 -9.99
CA PHE A 201 18.45 17.94 -9.65
C PHE A 201 18.77 19.29 -10.31
N ARG A 202 20.05 19.65 -10.53
CA ARG A 202 20.37 20.88 -11.29
C ARG A 202 19.91 20.80 -12.75
N THR A 203 20.03 19.63 -13.38
CA THR A 203 19.56 19.44 -14.76
C THR A 203 18.03 19.58 -14.81
N LEU A 204 17.33 19.00 -13.82
CA LEU A 204 15.89 19.15 -13.68
C LEU A 204 15.46 20.62 -13.50
N GLU A 205 16.15 21.36 -12.64
CA GLU A 205 15.89 22.79 -12.40
C GLU A 205 15.98 23.62 -13.69
N LYS A 206 17.07 23.46 -14.44
CA LYS A 206 17.29 24.16 -15.73
C LYS A 206 16.14 23.88 -16.69
N LYS A 207 15.83 22.60 -16.88
CA LYS A 207 14.75 22.15 -17.76
C LYS A 207 13.40 22.74 -17.35
N LYS A 208 13.07 22.71 -16.06
CA LYS A 208 11.79 23.23 -15.54
C LYS A 208 11.66 24.75 -15.64
N ASN A 209 12.79 25.46 -15.66
CA ASN A 209 12.84 26.90 -15.90
C ASN A 209 12.97 27.27 -17.39
N GLY A 210 12.89 26.30 -18.31
CA GLY A 210 12.90 26.54 -19.76
C GLY A 210 14.28 26.74 -20.39
N ALA A 211 15.33 26.21 -19.76
CA ALA A 211 16.70 26.22 -20.27
C ALA A 211 17.15 24.86 -20.84
#